data_AF-A0A7S2JN03-F1
#
_entry.id   AF-A0A7S2JN03-F1
#
_cell.length_a   1.000
_cell.length_b   1.000
_cell.length_c   1.000
_cell.angle_alpha   90.00
_cell.angle_beta   90.00
_cell.angle_gamma   90.00
#
_symmetry.space_group_name_H-M   'P 1'
#
loop_
_entity.id
_entity.type
_entity.pdbx_description
1 polymer ?
#
loop_
_entity_poly.entity_id
_entity_poly.type
_entity_poly.pdbx_seq_one_letter_code
_entity_poly.pdbx_strand_id
1 'polypeptide(L)'
;KAMGRPKATCLVPLDRMTMRQVPVTVSDHACERRLVRAVPSCCAEVLRDFTGAPLRVASTRWCTELSRSELGQASVGQSLGFDVSKHPDAKSKMARDMQSRLAADASEFASQINPSTVSRLNFLLEPERIVADTPDGRAEREKAETSLRELINELTAQRKRDALYVRRTLPTLLQRANTVAVDVGEMGAEDIGAEERERRELFLLRKLAMQELIISADFLLCLLISSKATADLRAANPFLTPKDTDGIFDELVCTVFHASRIGQINRCVFEANGLLALLCPRDGRFG
;
A
#
# COMPACT_ATOMS: atom_id res chain seq x y z
N LYS A 1 38.28 62.78 -19.53
CA LYS A 1 36.90 62.46 -19.10
C LYS A 1 36.72 60.94 -19.20
N ALA A 2 36.94 60.22 -18.11
CA ALA A 2 36.70 58.78 -18.04
C ALA A 2 35.26 58.55 -17.57
N MET A 3 34.44 57.87 -18.38
CA MET A 3 33.11 57.43 -17.97
C MET A 3 33.26 56.17 -17.13
N GLY A 4 32.98 56.28 -15.83
CA GLY A 4 32.93 55.15 -14.91
C GLY A 4 31.78 54.21 -15.26
N ARG A 5 32.07 52.91 -15.39
CA ARG A 5 31.04 51.86 -15.45
C ARG A 5 30.32 51.78 -14.10
N PRO A 6 28.99 51.69 -14.05
CA PRO A 6 28.31 51.36 -12.81
C PRO A 6 28.56 49.88 -12.49
N LYS A 7 29.29 49.60 -11.41
CA LYS A 7 29.31 48.30 -10.76
C LYS A 7 28.01 48.18 -9.96
N ALA A 8 26.97 47.66 -10.58
CA ALA A 8 25.81 47.14 -9.87
C ALA A 8 25.78 45.62 -10.01
N THR A 9 26.70 44.93 -9.33
CA THR A 9 26.52 43.51 -9.01
C THR A 9 25.50 43.43 -7.90
N CYS A 10 24.23 43.28 -8.26
CA CYS A 10 23.20 42.88 -7.31
C CYS A 10 23.44 41.41 -6.96
N LEU A 11 24.01 41.17 -5.78
CA LEU A 11 24.06 39.83 -5.19
C LEU A 11 22.67 39.57 -4.59
N VAL A 12 21.86 38.79 -5.30
CA VAL A 12 20.61 38.26 -4.73
C VAL A 12 21.00 37.09 -3.83
N PRO A 13 20.76 37.16 -2.51
CA PRO A 13 20.97 36.02 -1.63
C PRO A 13 19.99 34.92 -2.03
N LEU A 14 20.50 33.75 -2.43
CA LEU A 14 19.70 32.54 -2.70
C LEU A 14 19.27 31.86 -1.40
N ASP A 15 18.99 32.64 -0.34
CA ASP A 15 18.48 32.09 0.90
C ASP A 15 17.06 31.56 0.66
N ARG A 16 16.80 30.33 1.11
CA ARG A 16 15.56 29.57 0.91
C ARG A 16 14.26 30.32 1.26
N MET A 17 14.32 31.43 2.00
CA MET A 17 13.15 32.19 2.45
C MET A 17 12.63 33.23 1.44
N THR A 18 13.42 33.70 0.47
CA THR A 18 12.97 34.70 -0.51
C THR A 18 12.42 34.10 -1.80
N MET A 19 12.80 32.85 -2.11
CA MET A 19 12.26 32.11 -3.25
C MET A 19 10.96 31.41 -2.86
N ARG A 20 9.82 32.03 -3.14
CA ARG A 20 8.51 31.36 -3.05
C ARG A 20 8.51 30.18 -4.02
N GLN A 21 8.42 28.97 -3.49
CA GLN A 21 8.18 27.79 -4.30
C GLN A 21 6.85 27.93 -5.03
N VAL A 22 6.82 27.55 -6.31
CA VAL A 22 5.58 27.43 -7.06
C VAL A 22 4.68 26.44 -6.31
N PRO A 23 3.44 26.82 -5.94
CA PRO A 23 2.56 25.95 -5.19
C PRO A 23 2.26 24.70 -6.03
N VAL A 24 2.35 23.54 -5.38
CA VAL A 24 1.95 22.28 -5.96
C VAL A 24 0.42 22.23 -5.98
N THR A 25 -0.18 22.29 -7.16
CA THR A 25 -1.63 22.15 -7.32
C THR A 25 -1.94 20.94 -8.18
N VAL A 26 -2.66 19.98 -7.59
CA VAL A 26 -3.30 18.89 -8.34
C VAL A 26 -4.66 19.38 -8.81
N SER A 27 -5.00 19.14 -10.07
CA SER A 27 -6.20 19.71 -10.67
C SER A 27 -7.51 19.15 -10.10
N ASP A 28 -7.51 17.88 -9.68
CA ASP A 28 -8.63 17.22 -9.02
C ASP A 28 -8.22 15.94 -8.26
N HIS A 29 -9.17 15.30 -7.59
CA HIS A 29 -9.02 14.01 -6.92
C HIS A 29 -10.08 13.00 -7.40
N ALA A 30 -10.44 13.05 -8.68
CA ALA A 30 -11.59 12.33 -9.25
C ALA A 30 -11.22 11.03 -10.00
N CYS A 31 -10.04 10.47 -9.76
CA CYS A 31 -9.63 9.22 -10.40
C CYS A 31 -10.33 8.00 -9.76
N GLU A 32 -11.32 7.43 -10.47
CA GLU A 32 -11.99 6.21 -10.02
C GLU A 32 -11.17 4.94 -10.30
N ARG A 33 -10.41 4.93 -11.41
CA ARG A 33 -9.61 3.78 -11.84
C ARG A 33 -8.38 4.22 -12.61
N ARG A 34 -7.28 3.51 -12.42
CA ARG A 34 -6.05 3.66 -13.19
C ARG A 34 -5.63 2.33 -13.77
N LEU A 35 -5.35 2.31 -15.08
CA LEU A 35 -4.72 1.16 -15.69
C LEU A 35 -3.25 1.12 -15.26
N VAL A 36 -2.82 -0.01 -14.73
CA VAL A 36 -1.42 -0.26 -14.34
C VAL A 36 -0.89 -1.35 -15.26
N ARG A 37 0.18 -1.04 -15.99
CA ARG A 37 0.87 -2.01 -16.83
C ARG A 37 2.01 -2.68 -16.06
N ALA A 38 2.37 -3.88 -16.50
CA ALA A 38 3.55 -4.56 -16.00
C ALA A 38 4.81 -3.75 -16.31
N VAL A 39 5.68 -3.64 -15.31
CA VAL A 39 7.01 -3.03 -15.44
C VAL A 39 8.07 -4.12 -15.23
N PRO A 40 9.33 -3.95 -15.70
CA PRO A 40 10.36 -4.98 -15.57
C PRO A 40 10.56 -5.50 -14.15
N SER A 41 10.25 -4.66 -13.15
CA SER A 41 10.41 -4.94 -11.73
C SER A 41 9.12 -5.44 -11.05
N CYS A 42 7.99 -5.49 -11.76
CA CYS A 42 6.68 -5.95 -11.28
C CYS A 42 5.83 -6.48 -12.45
N CYS A 43 5.81 -7.81 -12.63
CA CYS A 43 5.07 -8.45 -13.71
C CYS A 43 3.55 -8.50 -13.42
N ALA A 44 2.76 -8.87 -14.43
CA ALA A 44 1.30 -8.95 -14.31
C ALA A 44 0.82 -9.89 -13.21
N GLU A 45 1.54 -10.99 -12.96
CA GLU A 45 1.23 -11.92 -11.86
C GLU A 45 1.38 -11.25 -10.50
N VAL A 46 2.51 -10.57 -10.28
CA VAL A 46 2.77 -9.84 -9.03
C VAL A 46 1.77 -8.71 -8.81
N LEU A 47 1.34 -8.02 -9.87
CA LEU A 47 0.28 -7.00 -9.79
C LEU A 47 -1.08 -7.58 -9.37
N ARG A 48 -1.44 -8.78 -9.87
CA ARG A 48 -2.67 -9.48 -9.44
C ARG A 48 -2.58 -9.89 -7.97
N ASP A 49 -1.40 -10.34 -7.52
CA ASP A 49 -1.21 -10.67 -6.11
C ASP A 49 -1.31 -9.43 -5.23
N PHE A 50 -0.73 -8.30 -5.61
CA PHE A 50 -0.84 -7.07 -4.84
C PHE A 50 -2.27 -6.56 -4.66
N THR A 51 -3.11 -6.74 -5.68
CA THR A 51 -4.50 -6.26 -5.68
C THR A 51 -5.48 -7.20 -4.99
N GLY A 52 -5.23 -8.52 -5.02
CA GLY A 52 -6.11 -9.51 -4.40
C GLY A 52 -5.62 -10.06 -3.06
N ALA A 53 -4.37 -10.52 -3.00
CA ALA A 53 -3.81 -11.24 -1.86
C ALA A 53 -2.29 -10.98 -1.74
N PRO A 54 -1.87 -9.81 -1.24
CA PRO A 54 -0.46 -9.38 -1.26
C PRO A 54 0.49 -10.29 -0.48
N LEU A 55 -0.04 -11.09 0.45
CA LEU A 55 0.68 -12.08 1.25
C LEU A 55 0.34 -13.53 0.87
N ARG A 56 -0.22 -13.77 -0.33
CA ARG A 56 -0.68 -15.09 -0.79
C ARG A 56 0.33 -16.20 -0.53
N VAL A 57 1.59 -15.98 -0.90
CA VAL A 57 2.67 -16.98 -0.75
C VAL A 57 2.83 -17.41 0.70
N ALA A 58 2.84 -16.46 1.64
CA ALA A 58 2.95 -16.76 3.06
C ALA A 58 1.66 -17.40 3.59
N SER A 59 0.49 -16.87 3.22
CA SER A 59 -0.79 -17.38 3.71
C SER A 59 -1.07 -18.80 3.24
N THR A 60 -0.75 -19.16 1.99
CA THR A 60 -0.97 -20.52 1.47
C THR A 60 -0.03 -21.54 2.11
N ARG A 61 1.16 -21.11 2.53
CA ARG A 61 2.14 -21.99 3.18
C ARG A 61 1.81 -22.23 4.66
N TRP A 62 1.46 -21.16 5.36
CA TRP A 62 1.38 -21.17 6.82
C TRP A 62 -0.04 -21.24 7.36
N CYS A 63 -1.04 -20.97 6.54
CA CYS A 63 -2.43 -20.99 6.94
C CYS A 63 -3.27 -22.02 6.18
N THR A 64 -4.34 -22.44 6.82
CA THR A 64 -5.44 -23.21 6.23
C THR A 64 -6.75 -22.49 6.48
N GLU A 65 -7.70 -22.66 5.58
CA GLU A 65 -9.05 -22.16 5.72
C GLU A 65 -9.92 -23.24 6.34
N LEU A 66 -10.57 -22.92 7.47
CA LEU A 66 -11.46 -23.84 8.16
C LEU A 66 -12.88 -23.29 8.16
N SER A 67 -13.82 -24.17 7.85
CA SER A 67 -15.24 -23.96 8.04
C SER A 67 -15.62 -23.99 9.52
N ARG A 68 -16.82 -23.50 9.84
CA ARG A 68 -17.37 -23.56 11.20
C ARG A 68 -17.47 -24.99 11.74
N SER A 69 -17.86 -25.94 10.89
CA SER A 69 -17.95 -27.36 11.26
C SER A 69 -16.59 -27.93 11.64
N GLU A 70 -15.53 -27.57 10.91
CA GLU A 70 -14.16 -28.02 11.21
C GLU A 70 -13.61 -27.39 12.48
N LEU A 71 -14.07 -26.18 12.82
CA LEU A 71 -13.79 -25.52 14.09
C LEU A 71 -14.64 -26.05 15.26
N GLY A 72 -15.46 -27.09 15.05
CA GLY A 72 -16.38 -27.63 16.06
C GLY A 72 -17.50 -26.66 16.46
N GLN A 73 -17.76 -25.63 15.66
CA GLN A 73 -18.78 -24.63 15.93
C GLN A 73 -20.13 -25.05 15.35
N ALA A 74 -21.20 -24.88 16.14
CA ALA A 74 -22.55 -25.11 15.68
C ALA A 74 -22.95 -24.12 14.57
N SER A 75 -23.83 -24.59 13.69
CA SER A 75 -24.49 -23.74 12.68
C SER A 75 -25.29 -22.65 13.36
N VAL A 76 -25.22 -21.43 12.81
CA VAL A 76 -26.02 -20.30 13.29
C VAL A 76 -27.44 -20.49 12.78
N GLY A 77 -28.41 -20.46 13.70
CA GLY A 77 -29.83 -20.53 13.36
C GLY A 77 -30.28 -19.33 12.54
N GLN A 78 -31.17 -19.56 11.58
CA GLN A 78 -31.75 -18.50 10.73
C GLN A 78 -32.93 -17.77 11.40
N SER A 79 -33.41 -18.29 12.54
CA SER A 79 -34.52 -17.71 13.30
C SER A 79 -34.02 -16.89 14.49
N LEU A 80 -34.85 -15.93 14.92
CA LEU A 80 -34.61 -15.21 16.17
C LEU A 80 -34.57 -16.18 17.36
N GLY A 81 -33.64 -15.97 18.27
CA GLY A 81 -33.51 -16.76 19.51
C GLY A 81 -34.62 -16.47 20.54
N PHE A 82 -35.62 -15.69 20.19
CA PHE A 82 -36.74 -15.30 21.06
C PHE A 82 -38.00 -15.05 20.23
N ASP A 83 -39.17 -15.27 20.86
CA ASP A 83 -40.48 -14.97 20.28
C ASP A 83 -41.24 -14.01 21.20
N VAL A 84 -41.43 -12.78 20.74
CA VAL A 84 -42.18 -11.72 21.44
C VAL A 84 -43.57 -11.49 20.83
N SER A 85 -44.00 -12.29 19.85
CA SER A 85 -45.25 -12.10 19.11
C SER A 85 -46.50 -12.09 20.02
N LYS A 86 -46.40 -12.73 21.19
CA LYS A 86 -47.48 -12.80 22.19
C LYS A 86 -47.57 -11.56 23.10
N HIS A 87 -46.55 -10.70 23.12
CA HIS A 87 -46.54 -9.51 23.98
C HIS A 87 -47.56 -8.45 23.49
N PRO A 88 -48.30 -7.77 24.39
CA PRO A 88 -49.26 -6.74 23.98
C PRO A 88 -48.65 -5.67 23.08
N ASP A 89 -47.44 -5.20 23.41
CA ASP A 89 -46.74 -4.15 22.67
C ASP A 89 -46.14 -4.61 21.33
N ALA A 90 -46.05 -5.92 21.11
CA ALA A 90 -45.53 -6.52 19.88
C ALA A 90 -46.55 -6.48 18.72
N LYS A 91 -47.80 -6.09 18.98
CA LYS A 91 -48.89 -6.09 17.99
C LYS A 91 -48.94 -4.84 17.11
N SER A 92 -48.26 -3.77 17.52
CA SER A 92 -48.21 -2.53 16.73
C SER A 92 -47.60 -2.79 15.35
N LYS A 93 -47.98 -1.98 14.34
CA LYS A 93 -47.42 -2.10 12.98
C LYS A 93 -45.89 -1.95 13.01
N MET A 94 -45.39 -0.96 13.77
CA MET A 94 -43.96 -0.73 13.94
C MET A 94 -43.25 -1.93 14.58
N ALA A 95 -43.83 -2.54 15.62
CA ALA A 95 -43.22 -3.69 16.28
C ALA A 95 -43.15 -4.93 15.38
N ARG A 96 -44.20 -5.19 14.58
CA ARG A 96 -44.18 -6.28 13.58
C ARG A 96 -43.16 -6.05 12.48
N ASP A 97 -43.06 -4.82 11.98
CA ASP A 97 -42.09 -4.44 10.96
C ASP A 97 -40.65 -4.60 11.48
N MET A 98 -40.40 -4.18 12.73
CA MET A 98 -39.13 -4.39 13.42
C MET A 98 -38.80 -5.87 13.61
N GLN A 99 -39.76 -6.70 14.02
CA GLN A 99 -39.56 -8.15 14.13
C GLN A 99 -39.23 -8.79 12.79
N SER A 100 -39.92 -8.38 11.72
CA SER A 100 -39.66 -8.87 10.37
C SER A 100 -38.24 -8.51 9.91
N ARG A 101 -37.78 -7.29 10.20
CA ARG A 101 -36.42 -6.86 9.88
C ARG A 101 -35.38 -7.66 10.64
N LEU A 102 -35.56 -7.83 11.96
CA LEU A 102 -34.64 -8.63 12.77
C LEU A 102 -34.59 -10.09 12.31
N ALA A 103 -35.72 -10.68 11.90
CA ALA A 103 -35.74 -12.03 11.36
C ALA A 103 -35.02 -12.13 10.00
N ALA A 104 -35.18 -11.13 9.13
CA ALA A 104 -34.44 -11.05 7.87
C ALA A 104 -32.92 -10.91 8.13
N ASP A 105 -32.51 -10.00 9.03
CA ASP A 105 -31.12 -9.80 9.42
C ASP A 105 -30.49 -11.09 9.99
N ALA A 106 -31.24 -11.82 10.84
CA ALA A 106 -30.79 -13.11 11.39
C ALA A 106 -30.60 -14.19 10.31
N SER A 107 -31.54 -14.26 9.36
CA SER A 107 -31.45 -15.18 8.21
C SER A 107 -30.26 -14.83 7.31
N GLU A 108 -30.08 -13.55 7.00
CA GLU A 108 -28.97 -13.07 6.19
C GLU A 108 -27.62 -13.33 6.87
N PHE A 109 -27.49 -13.00 8.16
CA PHE A 109 -26.29 -13.28 8.94
C PHE A 109 -25.95 -14.77 8.96
N ALA A 110 -26.93 -15.64 9.20
CA ALA A 110 -26.73 -17.08 9.15
C ALA A 110 -26.31 -17.56 7.76
N SER A 111 -26.89 -16.98 6.69
CA SER A 111 -26.52 -17.32 5.30
C SER A 111 -25.10 -16.91 4.92
N GLN A 112 -24.56 -15.84 5.52
CA GLN A 112 -23.20 -15.36 5.29
C GLN A 112 -22.17 -16.10 6.13
N ILE A 113 -22.48 -16.34 7.42
CA ILE A 113 -21.53 -16.89 8.39
C ILE A 113 -21.40 -18.40 8.27
N ASN A 114 -22.48 -19.13 8.03
CA ASN A 114 -22.43 -20.59 7.94
C ASN A 114 -21.49 -21.13 6.84
N PRO A 115 -21.45 -20.57 5.62
CA PRO A 115 -20.48 -20.96 4.59
C PRO A 115 -19.12 -20.27 4.72
N SER A 116 -18.96 -19.28 5.61
CA SER A 116 -17.70 -18.55 5.74
C SER A 116 -16.58 -19.43 6.29
N THR A 117 -15.37 -19.22 5.78
CA THR A 117 -14.14 -19.84 6.27
C THR A 117 -13.30 -18.83 7.05
N VAL A 118 -12.51 -19.34 8.00
CA VAL A 118 -11.56 -18.54 8.77
C VAL A 118 -10.17 -19.10 8.58
N SER A 119 -9.21 -18.21 8.32
CA SER A 119 -7.80 -18.58 8.20
C SER A 119 -7.19 -18.87 9.58
N ARG A 120 -6.51 -20.01 9.71
CA ARG A 120 -5.79 -20.45 10.92
C ARG A 120 -4.38 -20.89 10.58
N LEU A 121 -3.44 -20.68 11.49
CA LEU A 121 -2.06 -21.15 11.33
C LEU A 121 -2.01 -22.68 11.46
N ASN A 122 -1.37 -23.34 10.50
CA ASN A 122 -1.32 -24.80 10.38
C ASN A 122 -0.75 -25.49 11.63
N PHE A 123 0.16 -24.83 12.33
CA PHE A 123 0.84 -25.33 13.52
C PHE A 123 0.14 -24.92 14.83
N LEU A 124 -1.03 -24.27 14.78
CA LEU A 124 -1.82 -23.84 15.95
C LEU A 124 -3.29 -24.29 15.89
N LEU A 125 -3.56 -25.37 15.16
CA LEU A 125 -4.92 -25.88 14.99
C LEU A 125 -5.53 -26.46 16.27
N GLU A 126 -4.69 -27.02 17.13
CA GLU A 126 -5.10 -27.65 18.39
C GLU A 126 -4.48 -26.90 19.58
N PRO A 127 -4.98 -25.70 19.91
CA PRO A 127 -4.38 -24.86 20.95
C PRO A 127 -4.37 -25.55 22.33
N GLU A 128 -5.36 -26.39 22.62
CA GLU A 128 -5.46 -27.12 23.90
C GLU A 128 -4.27 -28.06 24.10
N ARG A 129 -3.82 -28.75 23.02
CA ARG A 129 -2.65 -29.63 23.08
C ARG A 129 -1.36 -28.85 23.30
N ILE A 130 -1.25 -27.68 22.69
CA ILE A 130 -0.05 -26.81 22.76
C ILE A 130 0.11 -26.19 24.16
N VAL A 131 -1.01 -25.87 24.81
CA VAL A 131 -1.02 -25.26 26.15
C VAL A 131 -0.92 -26.32 27.26
N ALA A 132 -1.25 -27.58 26.99
CA ALA A 132 -1.14 -28.66 27.96
C ALA A 132 0.29 -28.80 28.52
N ASP A 133 0.42 -28.90 29.85
CA ASP A 133 1.71 -29.10 30.53
C ASP A 133 2.14 -30.58 30.58
N THR A 134 2.00 -31.26 29.45
CA THR A 134 2.45 -32.64 29.25
C THR A 134 3.76 -32.66 28.46
N PRO A 135 4.55 -33.75 28.52
CA PRO A 135 5.72 -33.89 27.66
C PRO A 135 5.40 -33.68 26.17
N ASP A 136 4.28 -34.24 25.71
CA ASP A 136 3.81 -34.09 24.34
C ASP A 136 3.39 -32.65 24.03
N GLY A 137 2.67 -31.98 24.95
CA GLY A 137 2.27 -30.59 24.79
C GLY A 137 3.45 -29.63 24.74
N ARG A 138 4.50 -29.88 25.53
CA ARG A 138 5.77 -29.14 25.46
C ARG A 138 6.48 -29.33 24.13
N ALA A 139 6.50 -30.56 23.60
CA ALA A 139 7.09 -30.85 22.29
C ALA A 139 6.33 -30.17 21.14
N GLU A 140 4.98 -30.18 21.17
CA GLU A 140 4.16 -29.47 20.19
C GLU A 140 4.33 -27.95 20.27
N ARG A 141 4.47 -27.41 21.48
CA ARG A 141 4.77 -25.99 21.70
C ARG A 141 6.13 -25.57 21.12
N GLU A 142 7.16 -26.38 21.30
CA GLU A 142 8.49 -26.12 20.72
C GLU A 142 8.47 -26.16 19.18
N LYS A 143 7.70 -27.08 18.59
CA LYS A 143 7.45 -27.12 17.13
C LYS A 143 6.70 -25.89 16.65
N ALA A 144 5.65 -25.47 17.36
CA ALA A 144 4.87 -24.28 17.05
C ALA A 144 5.72 -23.01 17.17
N GLU A 145 6.56 -22.91 18.20
CA GLU A 145 7.53 -21.84 18.39
C GLU A 145 8.51 -21.76 17.20
N THR A 146 9.09 -22.89 16.82
CA THR A 146 10.03 -22.98 15.69
C THR A 146 9.35 -22.53 14.39
N SER A 147 8.15 -23.05 14.11
CA SER A 147 7.35 -22.70 12.94
C SER A 147 6.99 -21.21 12.91
N LEU A 148 6.64 -20.63 14.06
CA LEU A 148 6.31 -19.22 14.18
C LEU A 148 7.54 -18.32 13.94
N ARG A 149 8.71 -18.71 14.44
CA ARG A 149 9.99 -18.01 14.16
C ARG A 149 10.35 -18.09 12.68
N GLU A 150 10.14 -19.22 12.03
CA GLU A 150 10.33 -19.37 10.58
C GLU A 150 9.39 -18.45 9.78
N LEU A 151 8.12 -18.39 10.13
CA LEU A 151 7.15 -17.47 9.54
C LEU A 151 7.60 -16.00 9.71
N ILE A 152 8.01 -15.60 10.92
CA ILE A 152 8.52 -14.25 11.19
C ILE A 152 9.74 -13.93 10.32
N ASN A 153 10.66 -14.89 10.16
CA ASN A 153 11.84 -14.73 9.33
C ASN A 153 11.48 -14.56 7.85
N GLU A 154 10.54 -15.37 7.34
CA GLU A 154 10.07 -15.28 5.95
C GLU A 154 9.40 -13.92 5.66
N LEU A 155 8.49 -13.50 6.56
CA LEU A 155 7.84 -12.19 6.49
C LEU A 155 8.86 -11.06 6.54
N THR A 156 9.83 -11.13 7.45
CA THR A 156 10.88 -10.11 7.58
C THR A 156 11.78 -10.06 6.35
N ALA A 157 12.08 -11.20 5.73
CA ALA A 157 12.83 -11.27 4.48
C ALA A 157 12.04 -10.62 3.33
N GLN A 158 10.73 -10.88 3.24
CA GLN A 158 9.85 -10.21 2.27
C GLN A 158 9.81 -8.70 2.49
N ARG A 159 9.65 -8.25 3.74
CA ARG A 159 9.70 -6.82 4.09
C ARG A 159 11.00 -6.15 3.64
N LYS A 160 12.14 -6.83 3.82
CA LYS A 160 13.46 -6.31 3.39
C LYS A 160 13.52 -6.16 1.86
N ARG A 161 12.99 -7.13 1.10
CA ARG A 161 12.91 -7.04 -0.37
C ARG A 161 12.05 -5.86 -0.82
N ASP A 162 10.88 -5.68 -0.20
CA ASP A 162 9.98 -4.58 -0.50
C ASP A 162 10.59 -3.21 -0.15
N ALA A 163 11.23 -3.11 1.02
CA ALA A 163 11.89 -1.88 1.44
C ALA A 163 13.05 -1.52 0.50
N LEU A 164 13.83 -2.51 0.05
CA LEU A 164 14.89 -2.29 -0.94
C LEU A 164 14.32 -1.81 -2.27
N TYR A 165 13.21 -2.39 -2.73
CA TYR A 165 12.51 -1.95 -3.93
C TYR A 165 12.11 -0.48 -3.79
N VAL A 166 11.36 -0.12 -2.75
CA VAL A 166 10.89 1.27 -2.54
C VAL A 166 12.05 2.26 -2.45
N ARG A 167 13.10 1.92 -1.70
CA ARG A 167 14.28 2.77 -1.52
C ARG A 167 15.06 3.00 -2.81
N ARG A 168 15.06 2.03 -3.73
CA ARG A 168 15.73 2.15 -5.03
C ARG A 168 14.85 2.85 -6.06
N THR A 169 13.58 2.50 -6.11
CA THR A 169 12.68 2.90 -7.19
C THR A 169 12.20 4.34 -7.03
N LEU A 170 11.85 4.77 -5.82
CA LEU A 170 11.31 6.12 -5.61
C LEU A 170 12.29 7.24 -6.02
N PRO A 171 13.60 7.20 -5.64
CA PRO A 171 14.56 8.19 -6.13
C PRO A 171 14.72 8.19 -7.65
N THR A 172 14.74 7.01 -8.28
CA THR A 172 14.81 6.87 -9.74
C THR A 172 13.59 7.46 -10.43
N LEU A 173 12.39 7.28 -9.88
CA LEU A 173 11.16 7.90 -10.38
C LEU A 173 11.22 9.43 -10.29
N LEU A 174 11.70 9.96 -9.15
CA LEU A 174 11.87 11.40 -8.98
C LEU A 174 12.90 11.96 -9.95
N GLN A 175 14.02 11.25 -10.16
CA GLN A 175 15.01 11.64 -11.16
C GLN A 175 14.36 11.69 -12.54
N ARG A 176 13.73 10.60 -12.99
CA ARG A 176 13.05 10.51 -14.30
C ARG A 176 11.99 11.60 -14.49
N ALA A 177 11.17 11.87 -13.48
CA ALA A 177 10.14 12.90 -13.54
C ALA A 177 10.73 14.32 -13.65
N ASN A 178 11.92 14.54 -13.08
CA ASN A 178 12.56 15.86 -13.05
C ASN A 178 13.63 16.09 -14.11
N THR A 179 14.12 15.04 -14.79
CA THR A 179 15.18 15.12 -15.81
C THR A 179 14.66 15.79 -17.08
N VAL A 180 15.50 16.66 -17.64
CA VAL A 180 15.31 17.28 -18.96
C VAL A 180 16.63 17.09 -19.72
N ALA A 181 16.61 16.33 -20.81
CA ALA A 181 17.80 16.06 -21.60
C ALA A 181 18.11 17.26 -22.51
N VAL A 182 19.25 17.93 -22.29
CA VAL A 182 19.69 19.11 -23.07
C VAL A 182 20.61 18.72 -24.21
N ASP A 183 21.52 17.77 -23.98
CA ASP A 183 22.46 17.30 -24.99
C ASP A 183 21.99 15.94 -25.54
N VAL A 184 21.65 15.89 -26.82
CA VAL A 184 21.47 14.63 -27.55
C VAL A 184 22.76 14.35 -28.28
N GLY A 185 23.82 14.08 -27.51
CA GLY A 185 25.18 13.99 -28.02
C GLY A 185 25.75 12.57 -28.15
N GLU A 186 25.21 11.57 -27.47
CA GLU A 186 25.99 10.33 -27.26
C GLU A 186 25.43 9.03 -27.84
N MET A 187 24.16 8.96 -28.29
CA MET A 187 23.66 7.74 -28.92
C MET A 187 22.57 8.00 -29.97
N GLY A 188 22.98 8.40 -31.18
CA GLY A 188 22.23 8.15 -32.43
C GLY A 188 20.84 8.76 -32.59
N ALA A 189 20.44 9.73 -31.75
CA ALA A 189 19.21 10.47 -31.92
C ALA A 189 19.47 11.78 -32.68
N GLU A 190 18.49 12.19 -33.49
CA GLU A 190 18.53 13.42 -34.29
C GLU A 190 18.92 14.62 -33.42
N ASP A 191 19.78 15.49 -33.95
CA ASP A 191 20.19 16.73 -33.29
C ASP A 191 18.94 17.52 -32.93
N ILE A 192 18.74 17.78 -31.63
CA ILE A 192 17.62 18.59 -31.18
C ILE A 192 17.86 20.00 -31.72
N GLY A 193 16.96 20.49 -32.56
CA GLY A 193 17.07 21.83 -33.13
C GLY A 193 17.38 22.89 -32.07
N ALA A 194 18.21 23.87 -32.43
CA ALA A 194 18.75 24.87 -31.50
C ALA A 194 17.69 25.55 -30.62
N GLU A 195 16.49 25.79 -31.17
CA GLU A 195 15.36 26.37 -30.43
C GLU A 195 14.84 25.47 -29.30
N GLU A 196 14.74 24.16 -29.52
CA GLU A 196 14.28 23.21 -28.49
C GLU A 196 15.35 23.00 -27.42
N ARG A 197 16.63 23.06 -27.79
CA ARG A 197 17.74 23.10 -26.83
C ARG A 197 17.65 24.33 -25.92
N GLU A 198 17.51 25.52 -26.50
CA GLU A 198 17.36 26.78 -25.75
C GLU A 198 16.16 26.71 -24.80
N ARG A 199 15.02 26.16 -25.26
CA ARG A 199 13.83 25.98 -24.44
C ARG A 199 14.08 25.10 -23.21
N ARG A 200 14.84 24.01 -23.36
CA ARG A 200 15.19 23.09 -22.27
C ARG A 200 16.18 23.70 -21.29
N GLU A 201 17.19 24.40 -21.79
CA GLU A 201 18.16 25.13 -20.97
C GLU A 201 17.46 26.21 -20.14
N LEU A 202 16.58 27.00 -20.75
CA LEU A 202 15.79 28.01 -20.07
C LEU A 202 14.90 27.41 -18.98
N PHE A 203 14.24 26.28 -19.25
CA PHE A 203 13.43 25.60 -18.24
C PHE A 203 14.27 25.12 -17.05
N LEU A 204 15.46 24.56 -17.29
CA LEU A 204 16.37 24.16 -16.21
C LEU A 204 16.84 25.35 -15.37
N LEU A 205 17.18 26.47 -16.01
CA LEU A 205 17.55 27.70 -15.30
C LEU A 205 16.40 28.23 -14.44
N ARG A 206 15.17 28.22 -14.97
CA ARG A 206 13.98 28.61 -14.20
C ARG A 206 13.72 27.65 -13.02
N LYS A 207 13.94 26.35 -13.21
CA LYS A 207 13.84 25.35 -12.14
C LYS A 207 14.87 25.59 -11.04
N LEU A 208 16.11 25.91 -11.39
CA LEU A 208 17.17 26.29 -10.43
C LEU A 208 16.84 27.61 -9.71
N ALA A 209 16.22 28.54 -10.41
CA ALA A 209 15.70 29.79 -9.84
C ALA A 209 14.37 29.61 -9.09
N MET A 210 13.90 28.36 -8.90
CA MET A 210 12.63 28.02 -8.23
C MET A 210 11.38 28.65 -8.86
N GLN A 211 11.47 29.04 -10.13
CA GLN A 211 10.37 29.59 -10.94
C GLN A 211 9.55 28.50 -11.62
N GLU A 212 10.08 27.27 -11.69
CA GLU A 212 9.36 26.08 -12.16
C GLU A 212 9.27 25.05 -11.03
N LEU A 213 8.25 24.20 -11.09
CA LEU A 213 8.02 23.18 -10.06
C LEU A 213 9.12 22.10 -10.09
N ILE A 214 9.66 21.77 -8.91
CA ILE A 214 10.44 20.55 -8.70
C ILE A 214 9.46 19.46 -8.25
N ILE A 215 9.28 18.44 -9.08
CA ILE A 215 8.36 17.34 -8.81
C ILE A 215 8.85 16.57 -7.58
N SER A 216 8.04 16.61 -6.52
CA SER A 216 8.29 15.89 -5.27
C SER A 216 7.62 14.52 -5.25
N ALA A 217 8.00 13.67 -4.29
CA ALA A 217 7.34 12.38 -4.07
C ALA A 217 5.86 12.57 -3.70
N ASP A 218 5.58 13.54 -2.83
CA ASP A 218 4.22 13.85 -2.39
C ASP A 218 3.34 14.28 -3.57
N PHE A 219 3.87 15.11 -4.47
CA PHE A 219 3.15 15.49 -5.67
C PHE A 219 2.82 14.28 -6.54
N LEU A 220 3.81 13.44 -6.84
CA LEU A 220 3.60 12.22 -7.62
C LEU A 220 2.54 11.29 -6.99
N LEU A 221 2.57 11.12 -5.67
CA LEU A 221 1.59 10.32 -4.94
C LEU A 221 0.18 10.94 -5.04
N CYS A 222 0.04 12.26 -4.91
CA CYS A 222 -1.23 12.94 -5.09
C CYS A 222 -1.75 12.85 -6.54
N LEU A 223 -0.87 12.77 -7.53
CA LEU A 223 -1.30 12.57 -8.92
C LEU A 223 -1.93 11.20 -9.15
N LEU A 224 -1.66 10.18 -8.32
CA LEU A 224 -2.29 8.86 -8.49
C LEU A 224 -3.83 8.93 -8.41
N ILE A 225 -4.34 9.83 -7.57
CA ILE A 225 -5.78 10.05 -7.35
C ILE A 225 -6.39 11.14 -8.26
N SER A 226 -5.60 11.79 -9.12
CA SER A 226 -6.06 12.79 -10.08
C SER A 226 -6.53 12.13 -11.39
N SER A 227 -7.69 12.55 -11.89
CA SER A 227 -8.20 12.16 -13.20
C SER A 227 -7.40 12.82 -14.34
N LYS A 228 -6.70 13.92 -14.03
CA LYS A 228 -5.86 14.71 -14.94
C LYS A 228 -4.37 14.50 -14.72
N ALA A 229 -3.98 13.44 -14.02
CA ALA A 229 -2.62 13.18 -13.57
C ALA A 229 -1.55 13.34 -14.67
N THR A 230 -1.81 12.83 -15.87
CA THR A 230 -0.89 12.93 -17.02
C THR A 230 -0.72 14.37 -17.48
N ALA A 231 -1.80 15.15 -17.52
CA ALA A 231 -1.75 16.56 -17.87
C ALA A 231 -1.03 17.38 -16.80
N ASP A 232 -1.33 17.13 -15.51
CA ASP A 232 -0.71 17.80 -14.37
C ASP A 232 0.81 17.52 -14.30
N LEU A 233 1.23 16.26 -14.52
CA LEU A 233 2.65 15.90 -14.55
C LEU A 233 3.39 16.55 -15.73
N ARG A 234 2.75 16.62 -16.91
CA ARG A 234 3.34 17.27 -18.09
C ARG A 234 3.29 18.79 -18.02
N ALA A 235 2.37 19.38 -17.26
CA ALA A 235 2.41 20.80 -16.94
C ALA A 235 3.61 21.12 -16.05
N ALA A 236 3.94 20.23 -15.10
CA ALA A 236 5.11 20.35 -14.24
C ALA A 236 6.45 20.08 -14.97
N ASN A 237 6.46 19.16 -15.93
CA ASN A 237 7.61 18.93 -16.83
C ASN A 237 7.13 18.73 -18.28
N PRO A 238 7.12 19.79 -19.10
CA PRO A 238 6.65 19.75 -20.49
C PRO A 238 7.43 18.81 -21.41
N PHE A 239 8.64 18.40 -21.01
CA PHE A 239 9.53 17.57 -21.81
C PHE A 239 9.32 16.07 -21.58
N LEU A 240 8.42 15.68 -20.67
CA LEU A 240 8.02 14.28 -20.51
C LEU A 240 7.16 13.83 -21.70
N THR A 241 7.55 12.72 -22.32
CA THR A 241 6.72 12.07 -23.32
C THR A 241 5.51 11.38 -22.67
N PRO A 242 4.43 11.09 -23.43
CA PRO A 242 3.33 10.29 -22.92
C PRO A 242 3.80 8.93 -22.39
N LYS A 243 4.76 8.29 -23.08
CA LYS A 243 5.34 7.00 -22.68
C LYS A 243 6.12 7.09 -21.38
N ASP A 244 6.88 8.16 -21.16
CA ASP A 244 7.61 8.36 -19.91
C ASP A 244 6.66 8.58 -18.74
N THR A 245 5.64 9.40 -18.97
CA THR A 245 4.60 9.73 -17.98
C THR A 245 3.88 8.45 -17.52
N ASP A 246 3.46 7.65 -18.49
CA ASP A 246 2.85 6.35 -18.31
C ASP A 246 3.74 5.39 -17.50
N GLY A 247 5.01 5.26 -17.89
CA GLY A 247 5.97 4.40 -17.20
C GLY A 247 6.31 4.88 -15.79
N ILE A 248 6.27 6.19 -15.53
CA ILE A 248 6.40 6.75 -14.17
C ILE A 248 5.21 6.33 -13.32
N PHE A 249 3.98 6.45 -13.81
CA PHE A 249 2.79 6.06 -13.06
C PHE A 249 2.73 4.55 -12.80
N ASP A 250 3.03 3.73 -13.80
CA ASP A 250 3.02 2.27 -13.66
C ASP A 250 3.99 1.81 -12.55
N GLU A 251 5.22 2.33 -12.54
CA GLU A 251 6.22 1.99 -11.54
C GLU A 251 5.99 2.67 -10.18
N LEU A 252 5.36 3.84 -10.16
CA LEU A 252 4.92 4.50 -8.92
C LEU A 252 3.83 3.68 -8.21
N VAL A 253 2.85 3.15 -8.95
CA VAL A 253 1.82 2.27 -8.37
C VAL A 253 2.46 1.01 -7.80
N CYS A 254 3.42 0.39 -8.50
CA CYS A 254 4.19 -0.73 -7.97
C CYS A 254 4.88 -0.37 -6.65
N THR A 255 5.53 0.80 -6.61
CA THR A 255 6.19 1.32 -5.40
C THR A 255 5.21 1.47 -4.23
N VAL A 256 4.00 1.98 -4.49
CA VAL A 256 2.93 2.10 -3.48
C VAL A 256 2.46 0.72 -3.00
N PHE A 257 2.33 -0.26 -3.90
CA PHE A 257 1.96 -1.62 -3.51
C PHE A 257 3.01 -2.28 -2.61
N HIS A 258 4.29 -2.14 -2.94
CA HIS A 258 5.38 -2.62 -2.07
C HIS A 258 5.35 -1.92 -0.70
N ALA A 259 5.17 -0.59 -0.67
CA ALA A 259 5.04 0.15 0.59
C ALA A 259 3.81 -0.31 1.42
N SER A 260 2.68 -0.56 0.76
CA SER A 260 1.46 -1.05 1.41
C SER A 260 1.67 -2.45 2.00
N ARG A 261 2.34 -3.34 1.27
CA ARG A 261 2.67 -4.68 1.75
C ARG A 261 3.61 -4.66 2.94
N ILE A 262 4.58 -3.74 3.00
CA ILE A 262 5.41 -3.54 4.20
C ILE A 262 4.55 -3.28 5.43
N GLY A 263 3.54 -2.41 5.32
CA GLY A 263 2.60 -2.12 6.40
C GLY A 263 1.80 -3.35 6.84
N GLN A 264 1.33 -4.15 5.88
CA GLN A 264 0.66 -5.43 6.16
C GLN A 264 1.59 -6.42 6.87
N ILE A 265 2.81 -6.60 6.38
CA ILE A 265 3.80 -7.49 6.98
C ILE A 265 4.14 -7.06 8.40
N ASN A 266 4.34 -5.76 8.64
CA ASN A 266 4.64 -5.26 9.98
C ASN A 266 3.55 -5.61 10.99
N ARG A 267 2.27 -5.54 10.59
CA ARG A 267 1.15 -6.00 11.42
C ARG A 267 1.24 -7.50 11.70
N CYS A 268 1.46 -8.32 10.67
CA CYS A 268 1.62 -9.77 10.84
C CYS A 268 2.79 -10.13 11.76
N VAL A 269 3.94 -9.47 11.61
CA VAL A 269 5.13 -9.69 12.45
C VAL A 269 4.87 -9.24 13.88
N PHE A 270 4.17 -8.12 14.09
CA PHE A 270 3.80 -7.66 15.43
C PHE A 270 2.93 -8.69 16.15
N GLU A 271 1.84 -9.13 15.52
CA GLU A 271 0.95 -10.16 16.08
C GLU A 271 1.67 -11.50 16.30
N ALA A 272 2.53 -11.92 15.36
CA ALA A 272 3.31 -13.15 15.49
C ALA A 272 4.30 -13.09 16.66
N ASN A 273 4.92 -11.94 16.94
CA ASN A 273 5.76 -11.78 18.13
C ASN A 273 4.94 -11.80 19.43
N GLY A 274 3.73 -11.23 19.42
CA GLY A 274 2.80 -11.33 20.55
C GLY A 274 2.44 -12.79 20.86
N LEU A 275 2.13 -13.56 19.81
CA LEU A 275 1.85 -14.98 19.93
C LEU A 275 3.07 -15.79 20.39
N LEU A 276 4.26 -15.46 19.91
CA LEU A 276 5.51 -16.07 20.35
C LEU A 276 5.76 -15.83 21.84
N ALA A 277 5.45 -14.64 22.35
CA ALA A 277 5.54 -14.33 23.77
C ALA A 277 4.56 -15.14 24.63
N LEU A 278 3.37 -15.48 24.09
CA LEU A 278 2.41 -16.37 24.75
C LEU A 278 2.87 -17.82 24.76
N LEU A 279 3.52 -18.29 23.68
CA LEU A 279 4.09 -19.64 23.61
C LEU A 279 5.34 -19.79 24.48
N CYS A 280 6.08 -18.72 24.74
CA CYS A 280 7.30 -18.72 25.54
C CYS A 280 7.18 -17.76 26.74
N PRO A 281 6.35 -18.04 27.75
CA PRO A 281 6.22 -17.17 28.91
C PRO A 281 7.57 -17.03 29.61
N ARG A 282 7.97 -15.79 29.92
CA ARG A 282 9.27 -15.46 30.55
C ARG A 282 9.50 -16.15 31.89
N ASP A 283 8.44 -16.59 32.56
CA ASP A 283 8.48 -17.23 33.88
C ASP A 283 8.27 -18.76 33.83
N GLY A 284 8.17 -19.35 32.62
CA GLY A 284 7.98 -20.80 32.44
C GLY A 284 6.65 -21.36 32.96
N ARG A 285 5.72 -20.51 33.41
CA ARG A 285 4.38 -20.88 33.85
C ARG A 285 3.34 -20.29 32.93
N PHE A 286 2.45 -21.15 32.44
CA PHE A 286 1.18 -20.72 31.85
C PHE A 286 0.25 -20.45 33.03
N GLY A 287 -0.07 -19.18 33.25
CA GLY A 287 -1.04 -18.74 34.26
C GLY A 287 -2.47 -18.96 33.80
#